data_AF-A0A7L0FKL0-F1
#
_entry.id   AF-A0A7L0FKL0-F1
#
_cell.length_a   1.000
_cell.length_b   1.000
_cell.length_c   1.000
_cell.angle_alpha   90.00
_cell.angle_beta   90.00
_cell.angle_gamma   90.00
#
_symmetry.space_group_name_H-M   'P 1'
#
loop_
_entity.id
_entity.type
_entity.pdbx_description
1 polymer ?
#
loop_
_entity_poly.entity_id
_entity_poly.type
_entity_poly.pdbx_seq_one_letter_code
_entity_poly.pdbx_strand_id
1 'polypeptide(L)'
;MAPSGRKHGGKAGKPVQEDQAIPAYDFQEERKELSGSEEDIREGAYMILFCCFFLKRKTLFFRGEVQNMLERFGADINKALLAKRKRLEMYTKASLKTSNQKIEHVWKTQQEQRQKLNHEFSQQFLTLFQQWEVDVQKAEEQEEKLVNMFRQQQKVFQQARIVQSQRLKTIKQLYEQFLKSMEELEKSNENLLVGAQSELRKEMAMLQKKIMMDTQQQEMATVRKSLQSMLF
;
A
#
# COMPACT_ATOMS: atom_id res chain seq x y z
N MET A 1 -26.79 -1.83 0.67
CA MET A 1 -26.53 -1.51 2.10
C MET A 1 -26.62 0.00 2.26
N ALA A 2 -27.37 0.47 3.26
CA ALA A 2 -27.67 1.88 3.49
C ALA A 2 -26.51 2.65 4.17
N PRO A 3 -26.48 4.00 4.08
CA PRO A 3 -25.89 4.82 5.11
C PRO A 3 -26.99 5.53 5.93
N SER A 4 -27.08 5.16 7.21
CA SER A 4 -27.64 5.97 8.30
C SER A 4 -26.48 6.73 8.95
N GLY A 5 -26.54 7.95 9.47
CA GLY A 5 -27.62 8.90 9.68
C GLY A 5 -27.07 10.14 10.44
N ARG A 6 -27.79 11.26 10.30
CA ARG A 6 -28.00 12.43 11.21
C ARG A 6 -26.87 13.25 11.86
N LYS A 7 -26.86 14.53 11.45
CA LYS A 7 -26.99 15.83 12.19
C LYS A 7 -26.78 15.87 13.72
N HIS A 8 -26.04 16.89 14.19
CA HIS A 8 -26.41 18.07 15.03
C HIS A 8 -25.10 18.90 15.17
N GLY A 9 -24.99 20.23 15.07
CA GLY A 9 -25.82 21.34 15.55
C GLY A 9 -25.09 22.01 16.73
N GLY A 10 -24.52 23.21 16.58
CA GLY A 10 -23.99 23.98 17.73
C GLY A 10 -23.05 25.15 17.41
N LYS A 11 -23.56 26.38 17.54
CA LYS A 11 -22.80 27.65 17.65
C LYS A 11 -22.56 27.97 19.14
N ALA A 12 -21.39 28.51 19.48
CA ALA A 12 -21.10 29.38 20.65
C ALA A 12 -19.65 29.91 20.45
N GLY A 13 -19.19 31.09 20.85
CA GLY A 13 -19.64 32.18 21.72
C GLY A 13 -18.38 33.02 22.05
N LYS A 14 -18.51 34.35 22.22
CA LYS A 14 -17.42 35.35 22.42
C LYS A 14 -16.62 35.19 23.74
N PRO A 15 -15.43 35.82 23.88
CA PRO A 15 -14.64 35.89 25.11
C PRO A 15 -14.88 37.17 25.94
N VAL A 16 -14.93 37.05 27.27
CA VAL A 16 -15.01 38.09 28.35
C VAL A 16 -14.65 37.33 29.65
N GLN A 17 -13.90 37.77 30.67
CA GLN A 17 -13.06 38.92 31.03
C GLN A 17 -12.45 38.60 32.43
N GLU A 18 -11.31 39.22 32.77
CA GLU A 18 -10.71 39.56 34.08
C GLU A 18 -10.79 38.63 35.31
N ASP A 19 -9.64 38.42 35.98
CA ASP A 19 -9.44 38.82 37.39
C ASP A 19 -7.93 38.76 37.73
N GLN A 20 -7.27 39.91 37.86
CA GLN A 20 -6.96 40.62 39.11
C GLN A 20 -5.89 39.93 39.98
N ALA A 21 -4.76 40.63 40.06
CA ALA A 21 -3.61 40.33 40.89
C ALA A 21 -3.64 41.16 42.18
N ILE A 22 -2.84 40.69 43.15
CA ILE A 22 -2.36 41.33 44.40
C ILE A 22 -3.25 41.02 45.62
N PRO A 23 -2.67 40.50 46.73
CA PRO A 23 -2.14 41.38 47.78
C PRO A 23 -0.77 40.96 48.33
N ALA A 24 0.21 41.88 48.27
CA ALA A 24 1.41 41.86 49.10
C ALA A 24 1.09 42.64 50.38
N TYR A 25 1.27 41.99 51.52
CA TYR A 25 0.97 42.51 52.86
C TYR A 25 2.23 43.17 53.44
N ASP A 26 2.11 44.43 53.82
CA ASP A 26 3.17 45.27 54.37
C ASP A 26 2.92 45.51 55.87
N PHE A 27 3.94 45.36 56.70
CA PHE A 27 3.85 45.43 58.17
C PHE A 27 4.47 46.72 58.69
N GLN A 28 3.64 47.50 59.36
CA GLN A 28 3.89 48.80 59.95
C GLN A 28 4.70 48.68 61.26
N GLU A 29 5.72 49.52 61.45
CA GLU A 29 6.31 49.76 62.78
C GLU A 29 6.47 51.27 63.01
N GLU A 30 5.65 51.78 63.92
CA GLU A 30 5.69 53.15 64.44
C GLU A 30 6.91 53.33 65.36
N ARG A 31 7.69 54.40 65.16
CA ARG A 31 8.49 54.99 66.23
C ARG A 31 8.00 56.39 66.58
N LYS A 32 7.68 56.51 67.85
CA LYS A 32 7.17 57.66 68.58
C LYS A 32 8.35 58.18 69.40
N GLU A 33 8.80 59.40 69.14
CA GLU A 33 9.71 60.11 70.06
C GLU A 33 9.09 61.46 70.42
N LEU A 34 8.67 61.52 71.68
CA LEU A 34 8.23 62.72 72.39
C LEU A 34 9.49 63.46 72.84
N SER A 35 9.67 64.71 72.40
CA SER A 35 10.69 65.60 72.93
C SER A 35 10.02 66.71 73.72
N GLY A 36 10.18 66.66 75.04
CA GLY A 36 9.87 67.75 75.95
C GLY A 36 10.70 67.57 77.21
N SER A 37 11.49 68.59 77.57
CA SER A 37 11.59 69.08 78.94
C SER A 37 12.41 70.34 78.97
N GLU A 38 11.87 71.32 79.66
CA GLU A 38 12.51 72.51 80.17
C GLU A 38 13.50 72.17 81.32
N GLU A 39 14.27 73.20 81.64
CA GLU A 39 14.70 73.64 82.96
C GLU A 39 16.01 73.15 83.60
N ASP A 40 16.71 74.21 84.02
CA ASP A 40 18.00 74.36 84.67
C ASP A 40 17.90 74.08 86.18
N ILE A 41 19.06 74.03 86.85
CA ILE A 41 19.36 74.28 88.29
C ILE A 41 20.42 73.30 88.84
N ARG A 42 21.65 73.85 88.88
CA ARG A 42 22.48 74.12 90.08
C ARG A 42 23.18 72.96 90.81
N GLU A 43 24.51 73.02 90.68
CA GLU A 43 25.59 72.86 91.68
C GLU A 43 25.51 71.79 92.78
N GLY A 44 26.51 70.91 92.79
CA GLY A 44 26.80 69.99 93.90
C GLY A 44 28.06 69.18 93.61
N ALA A 45 29.17 69.88 93.40
CA ALA A 45 30.30 69.37 92.65
C ALA A 45 31.45 68.84 93.54
N TYR A 46 32.08 67.79 93.00
CA TYR A 46 33.50 67.41 93.16
C TYR A 46 33.97 66.34 94.15
N MET A 47 33.22 65.88 95.17
CA MET A 47 33.75 64.80 96.06
C MET A 47 33.05 63.42 95.98
N ILE A 48 31.79 63.34 95.53
CA ILE A 48 31.15 62.05 95.18
C ILE A 48 31.56 61.59 93.77
N LEU A 49 31.89 62.57 92.90
CA LEU A 49 32.35 62.35 91.54
C LEU A 49 33.60 61.47 91.47
N PHE A 50 34.59 61.64 92.35
CA PHE A 50 35.86 60.90 92.23
C PHE A 50 35.73 59.40 92.54
N CYS A 51 34.96 59.05 93.58
CA CYS A 51 34.72 57.64 93.94
C CYS A 51 33.79 56.95 92.92
N CYS A 52 32.74 57.65 92.48
CA CYS A 52 31.91 57.20 91.36
C CYS A 52 32.70 57.12 90.05
N PHE A 53 33.69 57.98 89.81
CA PHE A 53 34.49 57.98 88.58
C PHE A 53 35.46 56.80 88.54
N PHE A 54 36.12 56.45 89.65
CA PHE A 54 37.00 55.27 89.70
C PHE A 54 36.20 53.94 89.67
N LEU A 55 35.06 53.88 90.37
CA LEU A 55 34.18 52.71 90.31
C LEU A 55 33.47 52.59 88.96
N LYS A 56 33.03 53.71 88.35
CA LYS A 56 32.57 53.78 86.95
C LYS A 56 33.68 53.37 85.99
N ARG A 57 34.93 53.81 86.19
CA ARG A 57 36.01 53.51 85.24
C ARG A 57 36.44 52.04 85.27
N LYS A 58 36.42 51.38 86.45
CA LYS A 58 36.60 49.92 86.54
C LYS A 58 35.41 49.14 85.97
N THR A 59 34.16 49.55 86.23
CA THR A 59 32.97 48.89 85.68
C THR A 59 32.77 49.16 84.19
N LEU A 60 33.19 50.33 83.67
CA LEU A 60 33.11 50.72 82.26
C LEU A 60 34.22 50.07 81.42
N PHE A 61 35.40 49.83 82.02
CA PHE A 61 36.45 49.00 81.42
C PHE A 61 36.04 47.52 81.32
N PHE A 62 35.52 46.93 82.40
CA PHE A 62 34.98 45.56 82.38
C PHE A 62 33.77 45.43 81.44
N ARG A 63 32.89 46.43 81.38
CA ARG A 63 31.75 46.48 80.44
C ARG A 63 32.19 46.57 78.99
N GLY A 64 33.28 47.29 78.70
CA GLY A 64 33.87 47.38 77.36
C GLY A 64 34.55 46.09 76.89
N GLU A 65 35.23 45.38 77.79
CA GLU A 65 35.80 44.05 77.49
C GLU A 65 34.71 43.00 77.24
N VAL A 66 33.66 42.97 78.06
CA VAL A 66 32.51 42.07 77.87
C VAL A 66 31.78 42.38 76.55
N GLN A 67 31.62 43.67 76.21
CA GLN A 67 31.03 44.10 74.93
C GLN A 67 31.88 43.66 73.73
N ASN A 68 33.21 43.84 73.78
CA ASN A 68 34.13 43.42 72.73
C ASN A 68 34.15 41.89 72.56
N MET A 69 34.10 41.13 73.67
CA MET A 69 33.96 39.67 73.63
C MET A 69 32.63 39.24 73.01
N LEU A 70 31.53 39.95 73.28
CA LEU A 70 30.22 39.68 72.68
C LEU A 70 30.19 40.01 71.18
N GLU A 71 30.83 41.11 70.76
CA GLU A 71 30.98 41.46 69.34
C GLU A 71 31.80 40.43 68.57
N ARG A 72 32.92 39.94 69.16
CA ARG A 72 33.71 38.84 68.59
C ARG A 72 32.90 37.56 68.49
N PHE A 73 32.12 37.22 69.52
CA PHE A 73 31.24 36.06 69.52
C PHE A 73 30.15 36.18 68.44
N GLY A 74 29.56 37.36 68.26
CA GLY A 74 28.62 37.65 67.18
C GLY A 74 29.24 37.51 65.79
N ALA A 75 30.48 37.98 65.61
CA ALA A 75 31.22 37.82 64.36
C ALA A 75 31.54 36.35 64.05
N ASP A 76 31.93 35.56 65.05
CA ASP A 76 32.19 34.13 64.92
C ASP A 76 30.91 33.33 64.60
N ILE A 77 29.78 33.66 65.24
CA ILE A 77 28.47 33.09 64.90
C ILE A 77 28.12 33.40 63.44
N ASN A 78 28.26 34.65 63.02
CA ASN A 78 27.91 35.05 61.64
C ASN A 78 28.82 34.35 60.62
N LYS A 79 30.13 34.24 60.90
CA LYS A 79 31.09 33.51 60.07
C LYS A 79 30.74 32.02 59.99
N ALA A 80 30.40 31.38 61.11
CA ALA A 80 29.95 29.99 61.15
C ALA A 80 28.63 29.80 60.37
N LEU A 81 27.70 30.74 60.47
CA LEU A 81 26.42 30.72 59.76
C LEU A 81 26.64 30.84 58.24
N LEU A 82 27.50 31.76 57.79
CA LEU A 82 27.87 31.90 56.37
C LEU A 82 28.59 30.66 55.84
N ALA A 83 29.51 30.07 56.62
CA ALA A 83 30.18 28.83 56.24
C ALA A 83 29.18 27.66 56.12
N LYS A 84 28.23 27.54 57.06
CA LYS A 84 27.16 26.53 57.02
C LYS A 84 26.24 26.73 55.81
N ARG A 85 25.86 27.97 55.51
CA ARG A 85 25.09 28.33 54.32
C ARG A 85 25.81 27.91 53.05
N LYS A 86 27.07 28.31 52.87
CA LYS A 86 27.89 27.95 51.70
C LYS A 86 28.03 26.42 51.55
N ARG A 87 28.22 25.71 52.66
CA ARG A 87 28.29 24.24 52.65
C ARG A 87 26.98 23.60 52.20
N LEU A 88 25.84 24.11 52.68
CA LEU A 88 24.52 23.65 52.25
C LEU A 88 24.26 23.95 50.77
N GLU A 89 24.59 25.16 50.29
CA GLU A 89 24.45 25.51 48.87
C GLU A 89 25.27 24.59 47.97
N MET A 90 26.54 24.35 48.32
CA MET A 90 27.40 23.42 47.56
C MET A 90 26.84 21.99 47.57
N TYR A 91 26.41 21.50 48.74
CA TYR A 91 25.83 20.17 48.88
C TYR A 91 24.54 20.01 48.07
N THR A 92 23.63 20.98 48.16
CA THR A 92 22.37 20.99 47.40
C THR A 92 22.66 21.04 45.90
N LYS A 93 23.59 21.89 45.45
CA LYS A 93 23.98 21.98 44.04
C LYS A 93 24.55 20.66 43.51
N ALA A 94 25.45 20.02 44.25
CA ALA A 94 26.04 18.73 43.89
C ALA A 94 24.98 17.61 43.86
N SER A 95 24.07 17.61 44.83
CA SER A 95 22.97 16.64 44.91
C SER A 95 22.00 16.80 43.74
N LEU A 96 21.63 18.04 43.40
CA LEU A 96 20.73 18.33 42.28
C LEU A 96 21.37 17.93 40.95
N LYS A 97 22.66 18.25 40.75
CA LYS A 97 23.42 17.83 39.56
C LYS A 97 23.43 16.31 39.41
N THR A 98 23.73 15.59 40.49
CA THR A 98 23.77 14.12 40.49
C THR A 98 22.38 13.53 40.20
N SER A 99 21.32 14.11 40.78
CA SER A 99 19.94 13.69 40.51
C SER A 99 19.57 13.91 39.04
N ASN A 100 19.89 15.08 38.48
CA ASN A 100 19.61 15.41 37.09
C ASN A 100 20.32 14.45 36.12
N GLN A 101 21.59 14.12 36.40
CA GLN A 101 22.34 13.14 35.61
C GLN A 101 21.71 11.74 35.64
N LYS A 102 21.16 11.30 36.78
CA LYS A 102 20.43 10.03 36.87
C LYS A 102 19.16 10.04 36.03
N ILE A 103 18.40 11.14 36.08
CA ILE A 103 17.17 11.30 35.27
C ILE A 103 17.52 11.29 33.78
N GLU A 104 18.53 12.05 33.36
CA GLU A 104 19.00 12.06 31.97
C GLU A 104 19.46 10.69 31.52
N HIS A 105 20.17 9.94 32.37
CA HIS A 105 20.61 8.60 32.03
C HIS A 105 19.44 7.64 31.82
N VAL A 106 18.45 7.64 32.72
CA VAL A 106 17.23 6.83 32.56
C VAL A 106 16.49 7.21 31.27
N TRP A 107 16.38 8.51 30.97
CA TRP A 107 15.75 9.00 29.76
C TRP A 107 16.48 8.51 28.48
N LYS A 108 17.81 8.65 28.44
CA LYS A 108 18.63 8.17 27.32
C LYS A 108 18.50 6.66 27.11
N THR A 109 18.62 5.88 28.18
CA THR A 109 18.48 4.42 28.11
C THR A 109 17.11 4.02 27.56
N GLN A 110 16.02 4.67 27.98
CA GLN A 110 14.70 4.40 27.42
C GLN A 110 14.58 4.81 25.95
N GLN A 111 15.17 5.94 25.55
CA GLN A 111 15.18 6.37 24.16
C GLN A 111 15.93 5.37 23.27
N GLU A 112 17.10 4.91 23.71
CA GLU A 112 17.91 3.91 23.01
C GLU A 112 17.16 2.59 22.86
N GLN A 113 16.47 2.12 23.91
CA GLN A 113 15.65 0.92 23.85
C GLN A 113 14.53 1.03 22.80
N ARG A 114 13.82 2.16 22.76
CA ARG A 114 12.77 2.41 21.75
C ARG A 114 13.33 2.47 20.34
N GLN A 115 14.48 3.12 20.16
CA GLN A 115 15.16 3.20 18.85
C GLN A 115 15.62 1.81 18.38
N LYS A 116 16.19 1.01 19.28
CA LYS A 116 16.62 -0.37 18.99
C LYS A 116 15.44 -1.22 18.53
N LEU A 117 14.33 -1.20 19.28
CA LEU A 117 13.12 -1.94 18.92
C LEU A 117 12.58 -1.51 17.55
N ASN A 118 12.50 -0.20 17.31
CA ASN A 118 12.05 0.32 16.02
C ASN A 118 12.97 -0.12 14.87
N HIS A 119 14.29 -0.10 15.08
CA HIS A 119 15.25 -0.55 14.09
C HIS A 119 15.11 -2.05 13.78
N GLU A 120 14.95 -2.89 14.80
CA GLU A 120 14.74 -4.34 14.63
C GLU A 120 13.49 -4.64 13.80
N PHE A 121 12.36 -3.99 14.11
CA PHE A 121 11.14 -4.17 13.31
C PHE A 121 11.27 -3.58 11.90
N SER A 122 11.92 -2.42 11.76
CA SER A 122 12.15 -1.83 10.43
C SER A 122 12.95 -2.76 9.53
N GLN A 123 13.96 -3.46 10.07
CA GLN A 123 14.73 -4.46 9.32
C GLN A 123 13.88 -5.67 8.93
N GLN A 124 13.00 -6.15 9.82
CA GLN A 124 12.07 -7.23 9.50
C GLN A 124 11.11 -6.83 8.37
N PHE A 125 10.51 -5.63 8.46
CA PHE A 125 9.65 -5.11 7.40
C PHE A 125 10.38 -4.95 6.08
N LEU A 126 11.61 -4.42 6.10
CA LEU A 126 12.44 -4.28 4.90
C LEU A 126 12.69 -5.64 4.23
N THR A 127 13.01 -6.66 5.02
CA THR A 127 13.23 -8.02 4.51
C THR A 127 11.96 -8.58 3.86
N LEU A 128 10.80 -8.37 4.50
CA LEU A 128 9.51 -8.80 3.95
C LEU A 128 9.18 -8.06 2.64
N PHE A 129 9.45 -6.76 2.56
CA PHE A 129 9.20 -5.99 1.33
C PHE A 129 10.12 -6.41 0.19
N GLN A 130 11.40 -6.68 0.46
CA GLN A 130 12.33 -7.20 -0.55
C GLN A 130 11.89 -8.57 -1.05
N GLN A 131 11.47 -9.46 -0.16
CA GLN A 131 10.96 -10.78 -0.55
C GLN A 131 9.69 -10.66 -1.40
N TRP A 132 8.76 -9.79 -0.99
CA TRP A 132 7.53 -9.55 -1.75
C TRP A 132 7.83 -8.97 -3.13
N GLU A 133 8.76 -8.02 -3.25
CA GLU A 133 9.17 -7.46 -4.55
C GLU A 133 9.72 -8.55 -5.49
N VAL A 134 10.58 -9.45 -4.97
CA VAL A 134 11.09 -10.60 -5.73
C VAL A 134 9.95 -11.53 -6.16
N ASP A 135 8.98 -11.78 -5.29
CA ASP A 135 7.87 -12.67 -5.61
C ASP A 135 6.90 -12.05 -6.63
N VAL A 136 6.72 -10.73 -6.62
CA VAL A 136 5.99 -10.00 -7.67
C VAL A 136 6.71 -10.11 -9.01
N GLN A 137 8.03 -9.88 -9.04
CA GLN A 137 8.82 -10.03 -10.28
C GLN A 137 8.74 -11.46 -10.84
N LYS A 138 8.84 -12.48 -9.98
CA LYS A 138 8.65 -13.87 -10.41
C LYS A 138 7.25 -14.13 -10.96
N ALA A 139 6.21 -13.54 -10.37
CA ALA A 139 4.84 -13.69 -10.85
C ALA A 139 4.70 -13.08 -12.26
N GLU A 140 5.27 -11.90 -12.50
CA GLU A 140 5.31 -11.26 -13.82
C GLU A 140 6.04 -12.13 -14.87
N GLU A 141 7.18 -12.73 -14.53
CA GLU A 141 7.89 -13.65 -15.43
C GLU A 141 7.05 -14.89 -15.80
N GLN A 142 6.28 -15.44 -14.86
CA GLN A 142 5.40 -16.57 -15.12
C GLN A 142 4.19 -16.17 -15.98
N GLU A 143 3.64 -14.98 -15.74
CA GLU A 143 2.57 -14.42 -16.57
C GLU A 143 3.04 -14.26 -18.02
N GLU A 144 4.23 -13.71 -18.25
CA GLU A 144 4.77 -13.53 -19.60
C GLU A 144 4.96 -14.88 -20.32
N LYS A 145 5.47 -15.90 -19.63
CA LYS A 145 5.58 -17.27 -20.18
C LYS A 145 4.21 -17.83 -20.56
N LEU A 146 3.21 -17.65 -19.71
CA LEU A 146 1.85 -18.13 -19.96
C LEU A 146 1.23 -17.41 -21.17
N VAL A 147 1.36 -16.08 -21.26
CA VAL A 147 0.90 -15.28 -22.39
C VAL A 147 1.56 -15.74 -23.69
N ASN A 148 2.86 -16.00 -23.67
CA ASN A 148 3.59 -16.49 -24.84
C ASN A 148 3.12 -17.88 -25.29
N MET A 149 2.93 -18.82 -24.36
CA MET A 149 2.37 -20.15 -24.67
C MET A 149 0.95 -20.04 -25.23
N PHE A 150 0.10 -19.21 -24.62
CA PHE A 150 -1.27 -19.00 -25.10
C PHE A 150 -1.30 -18.41 -26.51
N ARG A 151 -0.43 -17.44 -26.80
CA ARG A 151 -0.28 -16.85 -28.14
C ARG A 151 0.17 -17.88 -29.18
N GLN A 152 1.08 -18.78 -28.82
CA GLN A 152 1.48 -19.88 -29.71
C GLN A 152 0.31 -20.85 -29.95
N GLN A 153 -0.39 -21.24 -28.89
CA GLN A 153 -1.55 -22.14 -28.99
C GLN A 153 -2.67 -21.52 -29.84
N GLN A 154 -2.92 -20.22 -29.69
CA GLN A 154 -3.88 -19.48 -30.50
C GLN A 154 -3.52 -19.53 -31.99
N LYS A 155 -2.24 -19.38 -32.36
CA LYS A 155 -1.78 -19.51 -33.76
C LYS A 155 -2.02 -20.92 -34.30
N VAL A 156 -1.70 -21.95 -33.52
CA VAL A 156 -1.93 -23.36 -33.91
C VAL A 156 -3.42 -23.60 -34.15
N PHE A 157 -4.28 -23.12 -33.26
CA PHE A 157 -5.73 -23.29 -33.38
C PHE A 157 -6.29 -22.57 -34.62
N GLN A 158 -5.85 -21.33 -34.86
CA GLN A 158 -6.24 -20.58 -36.06
C GLN A 158 -5.80 -21.30 -37.34
N GLN A 159 -4.56 -21.81 -37.38
CA GLN A 159 -4.04 -22.56 -38.52
C GLN A 159 -4.84 -23.86 -38.75
N ALA A 160 -5.15 -24.61 -37.68
CA ALA A 160 -5.97 -25.81 -37.78
C ALA A 160 -7.35 -25.52 -38.36
N ARG A 161 -7.99 -24.42 -37.93
CA ARG A 161 -9.28 -23.96 -38.48
C ARG A 161 -9.18 -23.64 -39.98
N ILE A 162 -8.13 -22.95 -40.40
CA ILE A 162 -7.90 -22.63 -41.83
C ILE A 162 -7.75 -23.92 -42.64
N VAL A 163 -6.92 -24.85 -42.17
CA VAL A 163 -6.69 -26.14 -42.85
C VAL A 163 -7.97 -26.95 -42.96
N GLN A 164 -8.78 -27.04 -41.89
CA GLN A 164 -10.06 -27.74 -41.93
C GLN A 164 -11.04 -27.10 -42.91
N SER A 165 -11.17 -25.78 -42.92
CA SER A 165 -12.01 -25.06 -43.87
C SER A 165 -11.58 -25.31 -45.32
N GLN A 166 -10.27 -25.31 -45.57
CA GLN A 166 -9.72 -25.60 -46.89
C GLN A 166 -9.99 -27.06 -47.31
N ARG A 167 -9.82 -28.03 -46.41
CA ARG A 167 -10.14 -29.45 -46.68
C ARG A 167 -11.62 -29.63 -47.05
N LEU A 168 -12.52 -28.98 -46.32
CA LEU A 168 -13.95 -29.02 -46.63
C LEU A 168 -14.24 -28.43 -48.02
N LYS A 169 -13.59 -27.32 -48.37
CA LYS A 169 -13.71 -26.72 -49.72
C LYS A 169 -13.24 -27.69 -50.80
N THR A 170 -12.11 -28.37 -50.61
CA THR A 170 -11.61 -29.38 -51.56
C THR A 170 -12.56 -30.57 -51.69
N ILE A 171 -13.12 -31.06 -50.59
CA ILE A 171 -14.11 -32.15 -50.63
C ILE A 171 -15.34 -31.73 -51.43
N LYS A 172 -15.85 -30.51 -51.19
CA LYS A 172 -17.00 -29.97 -51.93
C LYS A 172 -16.72 -29.89 -53.43
N GLN A 173 -15.55 -29.36 -53.81
CA GLN A 173 -15.14 -29.26 -55.21
C GLN A 173 -15.01 -30.63 -55.89
N LEU A 174 -14.45 -31.61 -55.18
CA LEU A 174 -14.33 -32.98 -55.70
C LEU A 174 -15.70 -33.61 -55.94
N TYR A 175 -16.65 -33.39 -55.02
CA TYR A 175 -18.02 -33.87 -55.18
C TYR A 175 -18.74 -33.22 -56.36
N GLU A 176 -18.59 -31.90 -56.54
CA GLU A 176 -19.12 -31.18 -57.70
C GLU A 176 -18.55 -31.71 -59.03
N GLN A 177 -17.24 -31.98 -59.08
CA GLN A 177 -16.58 -32.58 -60.24
C GLN A 177 -17.07 -33.99 -60.54
N PHE A 178 -17.27 -34.81 -59.49
CA PHE A 178 -17.82 -36.16 -59.63
C PHE A 178 -19.22 -36.13 -60.26
N LEU A 179 -20.11 -35.27 -59.76
CA LEU A 179 -21.46 -35.11 -60.31
C LEU A 179 -21.43 -34.68 -61.78
N LYS A 180 -20.58 -33.71 -62.12
CA LYS A 180 -20.42 -33.26 -63.51
C LYS A 180 -19.93 -34.39 -64.43
N SER A 181 -18.96 -35.17 -63.96
CA SER A 181 -18.41 -36.30 -64.73
C SER A 181 -19.46 -37.39 -64.95
N MET A 182 -20.32 -37.64 -63.96
CA MET A 182 -21.46 -38.56 -64.09
C MET A 182 -22.48 -38.07 -65.12
N GLU A 183 -22.80 -36.77 -65.12
CA GLU A 183 -23.71 -36.17 -66.11
C GLU A 183 -23.14 -36.24 -67.54
N GLU A 184 -21.83 -36.01 -67.70
CA GLU A 184 -21.14 -36.16 -68.99
C GLU A 184 -21.13 -37.62 -69.47
N LEU A 185 -20.91 -38.57 -68.55
CA LEU A 185 -20.97 -40.01 -68.84
C LEU A 185 -22.38 -40.44 -69.28
N GLU A 186 -23.41 -39.98 -68.59
CA GLU A 186 -24.81 -40.27 -68.93
C GLU A 186 -25.15 -39.79 -70.35
N LYS A 187 -24.79 -38.54 -70.69
CA LYS A 187 -24.93 -37.99 -72.06
C LYS A 187 -24.18 -38.82 -73.10
N SER A 188 -22.96 -39.29 -72.78
CA SER A 188 -22.20 -40.14 -73.70
C SER A 188 -22.87 -41.50 -73.92
N ASN A 189 -23.44 -42.10 -72.87
CA ASN A 189 -24.15 -43.36 -72.93
C ASN A 189 -25.46 -43.25 -73.72
N GLU A 190 -26.20 -42.15 -73.57
CA GLU A 190 -27.38 -41.87 -74.40
C GLU A 190 -27.03 -41.86 -75.89
N ASN A 191 -25.95 -41.19 -76.27
CA ASN A 191 -25.48 -41.15 -77.66
C ASN A 191 -25.09 -42.55 -78.17
N LEU A 192 -24.37 -43.34 -77.37
CA LEU A 192 -24.02 -44.72 -77.71
C LEU A 192 -25.26 -45.60 -77.87
N LEU A 193 -26.25 -45.45 -76.98
CA LEU A 193 -27.51 -46.20 -77.04
C LEU A 193 -28.31 -45.86 -78.29
N VAL A 194 -28.41 -44.58 -78.64
CA VAL A 194 -29.05 -44.12 -79.89
C VAL A 194 -28.32 -44.71 -81.11
N GLY A 195 -26.99 -44.70 -81.10
CA GLY A 195 -26.16 -45.33 -82.14
C GLY A 195 -26.45 -46.83 -82.29
N ALA A 196 -26.39 -47.58 -81.20
CA ALA A 196 -26.67 -49.01 -81.18
C ALA A 196 -28.11 -49.34 -81.64
N GLN A 197 -29.09 -48.55 -81.20
CA GLN A 197 -30.49 -48.70 -81.63
C GLN A 197 -30.65 -48.43 -83.14
N SER A 198 -29.90 -47.47 -83.68
CA SER A 198 -29.92 -47.19 -85.13
C SER A 198 -29.33 -48.34 -85.95
N GLU A 199 -28.23 -48.95 -85.49
CA GLU A 199 -27.63 -50.13 -86.12
C GLU A 199 -28.57 -51.34 -86.04
N LEU A 200 -29.19 -51.58 -84.88
CA LEU A 200 -30.18 -52.65 -84.73
C LEU A 200 -31.35 -52.48 -85.71
N ARG A 201 -31.86 -51.26 -85.92
CA ARG A 201 -32.90 -51.01 -86.93
C ARG A 201 -32.44 -51.34 -88.35
N LYS A 202 -31.18 -51.01 -88.70
CA LYS A 202 -30.61 -51.34 -90.02
C LYS A 202 -30.52 -52.85 -90.20
N GLU A 203 -30.00 -53.57 -89.20
CA GLU A 203 -29.92 -55.04 -89.19
C GLU A 203 -31.31 -55.69 -89.33
N MET A 204 -32.31 -55.22 -88.58
CA MET A 204 -33.69 -55.70 -88.70
C MET A 204 -34.28 -55.45 -90.10
N ALA A 205 -34.02 -54.29 -90.71
CA ALA A 205 -34.47 -53.98 -92.07
C ALA A 205 -33.77 -54.85 -93.11
N MET A 206 -32.46 -55.10 -92.96
CA MET A 206 -31.71 -56.00 -93.84
C MET A 206 -32.22 -57.44 -93.72
N LEU A 207 -32.50 -57.92 -92.51
CA LEU A 207 -33.09 -59.23 -92.27
C LEU A 207 -34.48 -59.36 -92.91
N GLN A 208 -35.36 -58.36 -92.73
CA GLN A 208 -36.68 -58.35 -93.34
C GLN A 208 -36.60 -58.39 -94.88
N LYS A 209 -35.70 -57.60 -95.47
CA LYS A 209 -35.45 -57.60 -96.91
C LYS A 209 -34.95 -58.97 -97.39
N LYS A 210 -34.03 -59.60 -96.66
CA LYS A 210 -33.51 -60.94 -96.97
C LYS A 210 -34.63 -61.98 -96.97
N ILE A 211 -35.46 -62.01 -95.93
CA ILE A 211 -36.60 -62.94 -95.81
C ILE A 211 -37.56 -62.78 -97.02
N MET A 212 -37.89 -61.55 -97.41
CA MET A 212 -38.73 -61.30 -98.59
C MET A 212 -38.11 -61.85 -99.88
N MET A 213 -36.83 -61.59 -100.12
CA MET A 213 -36.12 -62.06 -101.32
C MET A 213 -36.04 -63.60 -101.36
N ASP A 214 -35.70 -64.24 -100.25
CA ASP A 214 -35.61 -65.70 -100.14
C ASP A 214 -36.98 -66.36 -100.37
N THR A 215 -38.06 -65.77 -99.84
CA THR A 215 -39.44 -66.24 -100.05
C THR A 215 -39.85 -66.13 -101.52
N GLN A 216 -39.58 -64.99 -102.16
CA GLN A 216 -39.85 -64.79 -103.60
C GLN A 216 -39.07 -65.77 -104.48
N GLN A 217 -37.80 -66.05 -104.16
CA GLN A 217 -37.01 -67.05 -104.87
C GLN A 217 -37.59 -68.46 -104.70
N GLN A 218 -38.04 -68.81 -103.49
CA GLN A 218 -38.66 -70.10 -103.21
C GLN A 218 -39.99 -70.27 -103.97
N GLU A 219 -40.83 -69.23 -104.02
CA GLU A 219 -42.06 -69.22 -104.81
C GLU A 219 -41.77 -69.38 -106.30
N MET A 220 -40.82 -68.61 -106.85
CA MET A 220 -40.40 -68.73 -108.25
C MET A 220 -39.82 -70.11 -108.58
N ALA A 221 -39.05 -70.71 -107.68
CA ALA A 221 -38.54 -72.07 -107.83
C ALA A 221 -39.69 -73.10 -107.83
N THR A 222 -40.70 -72.88 -106.98
CA THR A 222 -41.90 -73.73 -106.91
C THR A 222 -42.73 -73.62 -108.20
N VAL A 223 -42.94 -72.41 -108.71
CA VAL A 223 -43.61 -72.17 -110.00
C VAL A 223 -42.84 -72.79 -111.16
N ARG A 224 -41.51 -72.65 -111.20
CA ARG A 224 -40.69 -73.32 -112.22
C ARG A 224 -40.82 -74.84 -112.16
N LYS A 225 -40.78 -75.42 -110.95
CA LYS A 225 -40.99 -76.86 -110.76
C LYS A 225 -42.38 -77.30 -111.23
N SER A 226 -43.44 -76.57 -110.88
CA SER A 226 -44.80 -76.92 -111.28
C SER A 226 -45.02 -76.78 -112.80
N LEU A 227 -44.42 -75.76 -113.44
CA LEU A 227 -44.42 -75.63 -114.90
C LEU A 227 -43.64 -76.76 -115.58
N GLN A 228 -42.48 -77.16 -115.06
CA GLN A 228 -41.71 -78.31 -115.57
C GLN A 228 -42.50 -79.61 -115.48
N SER A 229 -43.22 -79.84 -114.38
CA SER A 229 -44.09 -81.04 -114.22
C SER A 229 -45.34 -81.02 -115.09
N MET A 230 -45.65 -79.91 -115.77
CA MET A 230 -46.74 -79.85 -116.77
C MET A 230 -46.23 -80.02 -118.21
N LEU A 231 -44.92 -79.88 -118.44
CA LEU A 231 -44.30 -79.98 -119.77
C LEU A 231 -43.60 -81.33 -120.02
N PHE A 232 -43.53 -82.20 -119.01
CA PHE A 232 -43.08 -83.60 -119.04
C PHE A 232 -44.10 -84.47 -118.32
#